data_AF-A0A4Y8SFF4-F1
#
_entry.id   AF-A0A4Y8SFF4-F1
#
_cell.length_a   1.000
_cell.length_b   1.000
_cell.length_c   1.000
_cell.angle_alpha   90.00
_cell.angle_beta   90.00
_cell.angle_gamma   90.00
#
_symmetry.space_group_name_H-M   'P 1'
#
loop_
_entity.id
_entity.type
_entity.pdbx_description
1 polymer ?
#
loop_
_entity_poly.entity_id
_entity_poly.type
_entity_poly.pdbx_seq_one_letter_code
_entity_poly.pdbx_strand_id
1 'polypeptide(L)'
;MSLTDTRHISFYKSGETHLVPTHGQVERLKGKLKVRFTFEKGNPASEIDEVVVDNTDGYIRMVTSKGKEFNGGPLFDQLYVWYDYIEKR
;
A
#
# COMPACT_ATOMS: atom_id res chain seq x y z
N MET A 1 1.48 -19.68 3.75
CA MET A 1 1.98 -19.22 2.44
C MET A 1 1.95 -17.70 2.46
N SER A 2 3.10 -17.04 2.46
CA SER A 2 3.18 -15.59 2.25
C SER A 2 3.00 -15.35 0.75
N LEU A 3 1.84 -14.84 0.34
CA LEU A 3 1.61 -14.39 -1.04
C LEU A 3 2.35 -13.07 -1.23
N THR A 4 3.62 -13.13 -1.62
CA THR A 4 4.35 -11.97 -2.12
C THR A 4 3.82 -11.63 -3.51
N ASP A 5 2.66 -10.98 -3.57
CA ASP A 5 2.10 -10.46 -4.82
C ASP A 5 2.92 -9.21 -5.21
N THR A 6 3.80 -9.36 -6.22
CA THR A 6 4.54 -8.25 -6.85
C THR A 6 3.73 -7.63 -7.97
N ARG A 7 3.78 -6.30 -8.04
CA ARG A 7 2.58 -5.54 -8.32
C ARG A 7 2.96 -4.07 -8.54
N HIS A 8 2.28 -3.30 -9.38
CA HIS A 8 2.72 -1.94 -9.73
C HIS A 8 1.73 -0.87 -9.26
N ILE A 9 2.25 0.16 -8.59
CA ILE A 9 1.51 1.38 -8.21
C ILE A 9 2.00 2.53 -9.10
N SER A 10 1.06 3.32 -9.61
CA SER A 10 1.36 4.47 -10.45
C SER A 10 1.60 5.72 -9.61
N PHE A 11 2.74 6.37 -9.87
CA PHE A 11 3.10 7.66 -9.31
C PHE A 11 3.18 8.69 -10.44
N TYR A 12 2.46 9.78 -10.31
CA TYR A 12 2.56 10.91 -11.22
C TYR A 12 3.52 11.94 -10.65
N LYS A 13 4.65 12.19 -11.33
CA LYS A 13 5.67 13.16 -10.90
C LYS A 13 6.21 13.89 -12.11
N SER A 14 6.29 15.22 -12.02
CA SER A 14 6.89 16.08 -13.05
C SER A 14 6.32 15.92 -14.47
N GLY A 15 5.04 15.57 -14.60
CA GLY A 15 4.40 15.38 -15.92
C GLY A 15 4.49 13.95 -16.46
N GLU A 16 5.16 13.04 -15.76
CA GLU A 16 5.35 11.65 -16.16
C GLU A 16 4.67 10.70 -15.18
N THR A 17 4.17 9.58 -15.72
CA THR A 17 3.63 8.47 -14.92
C THR A 17 4.69 7.39 -14.78
N HIS A 18 5.09 7.11 -13.54
CA HIS A 18 6.04 6.06 -13.20
C HIS A 18 5.30 4.88 -12.58
N LEU A 19 5.59 3.67 -13.05
CA LEU A 19 5.12 2.45 -12.42
C LEU A 19 6.17 1.95 -11.44
N VAL A 20 5.80 1.87 -10.17
CA VAL A 20 6.69 1.46 -9.08
C VAL A 20 6.29 0.07 -8.60
N PRO A 21 7.20 -0.93 -8.69
CA PRO A 21 6.99 -2.22 -8.07
C PRO A 21 6.74 -2.08 -6.57
N THR A 22 5.69 -2.74 -6.11
CA THR A 22 5.19 -2.72 -4.75
C THR A 22 4.96 -4.16 -4.32
N HIS A 23 5.48 -4.53 -3.15
CA HIS A 23 5.30 -5.85 -2.57
C HIS A 23 4.34 -5.75 -1.38
N GLY A 24 3.26 -6.52 -1.43
CA GLY A 24 2.32 -6.63 -0.31
C GLY A 24 2.69 -7.80 0.60
N GLN A 25 2.92 -7.53 1.89
CA GLN A 25 2.97 -8.55 2.93
C GLN A 25 1.68 -8.53 3.74
N VAL A 26 1.01 -9.68 3.82
CA VAL A 26 -0.31 -9.80 4.44
C VAL A 26 -0.20 -10.50 5.80
N GLU A 27 -0.77 -9.88 6.82
CA GLU A 27 -0.91 -10.43 8.17
C GLU A 27 -2.40 -10.44 8.55
N ARG A 28 -2.95 -11.63 8.79
CA ARG A 28 -4.32 -11.82 9.28
C ARG A 28 -4.26 -12.28 10.74
N LEU A 29 -4.87 -11.52 11.64
CA LEU A 29 -4.93 -11.85 13.06
C LEU A 29 -6.34 -11.61 13.61
N LYS A 30 -7.02 -12.68 14.05
CA LYS A 30 -8.34 -12.62 14.70
C LYS A 30 -9.38 -11.78 13.93
N GLY A 31 -9.45 -11.94 12.61
CA GLY A 31 -10.39 -11.19 11.75
C GLY A 31 -9.93 -9.78 11.37
N LYS A 32 -8.81 -9.30 11.91
CA LYS A 32 -8.16 -8.06 11.48
C LYS A 32 -7.17 -8.36 10.37
N LEU A 33 -7.15 -7.51 9.35
CA LEU A 33 -6.27 -7.60 8.19
C LEU A 33 -5.32 -6.40 8.21
N LYS A 34 -4.02 -6.70 8.24
CA LYS A 34 -2.94 -5.75 8.10
C LYS A 34 -2.13 -6.10 6.85
N VAL A 35 -1.96 -5.13 5.96
CA VAL A 35 -1.17 -5.26 4.73
C VAL A 35 -0.07 -4.23 4.77
N ARG A 36 1.18 -4.68 4.62
CA ARG A 36 2.35 -3.81 4.48
C ARG A 36 2.75 -3.78 3.01
N PHE A 37 2.60 -2.63 2.37
CA PHE A 37 3.06 -2.37 1.02
C PHE A 37 4.45 -1.75 1.07
N THR A 38 5.43 -2.46 0.54
CA THR A 38 6.81 -1.98 0.42
C THR A 38 7.08 -1.58 -1.02
N PHE A 39 7.58 -0.36 -1.23
CA PHE A 39 7.94 0.17 -2.55
C PHE A 39 9.43 0.00 -2.78
N GLU A 40 9.83 -0.33 -4.01
CA GLU A 40 11.24 -0.56 -4.32
C GLU A 40 12.08 0.73 -4.18
N LYS A 41 13.07 0.67 -3.28
CA LYS A 41 13.99 1.79 -3.03
C LYS A 41 14.91 2.01 -4.23
N GLY A 42 14.92 3.23 -4.75
CA GLY A 42 15.72 3.62 -5.92
C GLY A 42 14.89 4.16 -7.08
N ASN A 43 13.56 4.05 -7.01
CA ASN A 43 12.68 4.71 -7.97
C ASN A 43 12.48 6.19 -7.56
N PRO A 44 12.96 7.18 -8.34
CA PRO A 44 12.92 8.60 -7.99
C PRO A 44 11.50 9.16 -7.83
N ALA A 45 10.50 8.41 -8.30
CA ALA A 45 9.09 8.73 -8.18
C ALA A 45 8.49 8.44 -6.79
N SER A 46 9.09 7.52 -6.01
CA SER A 46 8.53 7.11 -4.72
C SER A 46 9.23 7.82 -3.55
N GLU A 47 8.57 8.83 -2.98
CA GLU A 47 9.01 9.47 -1.71
C GLU A 47 8.61 8.66 -0.47
N ILE A 48 7.98 7.50 -0.70
CA ILE A 48 7.35 6.63 0.28
C ILE A 48 8.01 5.26 0.16
N ASP A 49 8.63 4.79 1.23
CA ASP A 49 9.27 3.47 1.24
C ASP A 49 8.27 2.36 1.55
N GLU A 50 7.29 2.66 2.41
CA GLU A 50 6.33 1.69 2.91
C GLU A 50 5.00 2.37 3.24
N VAL A 51 3.91 1.65 3.05
CA VAL A 51 2.58 1.97 3.58
C VAL A 51 2.02 0.77 4.32
N VAL A 52 1.59 0.98 5.56
CA VAL A 52 0.82 0.01 6.34
C VAL A 52 -0.65 0.34 6.20
N VAL A 53 -1.44 -0.64 5.78
CA VAL A 53 -2.90 -0.57 5.70
C VAL A 53 -3.47 -1.57 6.70
N ASP A 54 -4.29 -1.11 7.64
CA ASP A 54 -4.95 -1.99 8.59
C ASP A 54 -6.39 -1.56 8.86
N ASN A 55 -7.21 -2.54 9.29
CA ASN A 55 -8.59 -2.32 9.74
C ASN A 55 -8.76 -2.52 11.25
N THR A 56 -7.70 -2.31 12.06
CA THR A 56 -7.77 -2.74 13.47
C THR A 56 -8.80 -1.98 14.28
N ASP A 57 -9.15 -0.78 13.86
CA ASP A 57 -10.09 0.12 14.54
C ASP A 57 -11.48 0.14 13.86
N GLY A 58 -11.75 -0.83 12.96
CA GLY A 58 -13.03 -0.94 12.25
C GLY A 58 -13.16 -0.02 11.02
N TYR A 59 -12.14 0.78 10.74
CA TYR A 59 -11.97 1.55 9.50
C TYR A 59 -10.58 1.32 8.93
N ILE A 60 -10.42 1.55 7.63
CA ILE A 60 -9.13 1.38 6.94
C ILE A 60 -8.26 2.60 7.18
N ARG A 61 -7.07 2.37 7.74
CA ARG A 61 -6.06 3.40 8.01
C ARG A 61 -4.82 3.11 7.18
N MET A 62 -4.30 4.13 6.49
CA MET A 62 -3.04 4.04 5.74
C MET A 62 -1.99 4.96 6.34
N VAL A 63 -0.86 4.38 6.71
CA VAL A 63 0.25 5.11 7.35
C VAL A 63 1.53 4.87 6.55
N THR A 64 2.21 5.95 6.18
CA THR A 64 3.54 5.85 5.55
C THR A 64 4.61 5.43 6.56
N SER A 65 5.77 4.97 6.07
CA SER A 65 6.96 4.69 6.90
C SER A 65 7.40 5.86 7.79
N LYS A 66 7.04 7.10 7.42
CA LYS A 66 7.36 8.32 8.16
C LYS A 66 6.29 8.69 9.22
N GLY A 67 5.30 7.81 9.45
CA GLY A 67 4.21 8.04 10.39
C GLY A 67 3.13 9.01 9.90
N LYS A 68 3.22 9.47 8.65
CA LYS A 68 2.19 10.33 8.05
C LYS A 68 1.02 9.47 7.61
N GLU A 69 -0.14 9.74 8.18
CA GLU A 69 -1.42 9.17 7.79
C GLU A 69 -1.98 9.88 6.57
N PHE A 70 -2.69 9.13 5.73
CA PHE A 70 -3.42 9.68 4.61
C PHE A 70 -4.70 8.88 4.37
N ASN A 71 -5.79 9.60 4.12
CA ASN A 71 -7.14 9.04 4.08
C ASN A 71 -7.80 9.27 2.71
N GLY A 72 -7.01 9.64 1.70
CA GLY A 72 -7.51 9.94 0.36
C GLY A 72 -6.40 10.36 -0.62
N GLY A 73 -6.78 10.47 -1.89
CA GLY A 73 -5.90 10.84 -3.00
C GLY A 73 -5.48 9.63 -3.84
N PRO A 74 -4.79 9.85 -4.98
CA PRO A 74 -4.54 8.80 -5.98
C PRO A 74 -3.77 7.58 -5.45
N LEU A 75 -2.88 7.78 -4.49
CA LEU A 75 -2.16 6.67 -3.85
C LEU A 75 -3.07 5.86 -2.93
N PHE A 76 -3.94 6.52 -2.16
CA PHE A 76 -4.91 5.85 -1.30
C PHE A 76 -5.85 4.99 -2.13
N ASP A 77 -6.43 5.55 -3.20
CA ASP A 77 -7.40 4.85 -4.04
C ASP A 77 -6.78 3.60 -4.67
N GLN A 78 -5.54 3.71 -5.16
CA GLN A 78 -4.80 2.58 -5.68
C GLN A 78 -4.55 1.53 -4.61
N LEU A 79 -4.02 1.88 -3.44
CA LEU A 79 -3.76 0.90 -2.38
C LEU A 79 -5.03 0.30 -1.78
N TYR A 80 -6.14 1.03 -1.82
CA TYR A 80 -7.43 0.58 -1.29
C TYR A 80 -8.02 -0.54 -2.15
N VAL A 81 -8.03 -0.38 -3.48
CA VAL A 81 -8.49 -1.42 -4.42
C VAL A 81 -7.76 -2.75 -4.17
N TRP A 82 -6.52 -2.64 -3.76
CA TRP A 82 -5.64 -3.77 -3.53
C TRP A 82 -5.83 -4.41 -2.18
N TYR A 83 -5.98 -3.58 -1.15
CA TYR A 83 -6.40 -4.03 0.16
C TYR A 83 -7.73 -4.78 0.08
N ASP A 84 -8.73 -4.22 -0.60
CA ASP A 84 -10.06 -4.83 -0.81
C ASP A 84 -9.96 -6.17 -1.58
N TYR A 85 -9.11 -6.23 -2.60
CA TYR A 85 -8.84 -7.49 -3.32
C TYR A 85 -8.20 -8.56 -2.42
N ILE A 86 -7.23 -8.18 -1.59
CA ILE A 86 -6.61 -9.07 -0.62
C ILE A 86 -7.63 -9.52 0.42
N GLU A 87 -8.46 -8.61 0.92
CA GLU A 87 -9.47 -8.89 1.94
C GLU A 87 -10.45 -9.97 1.47
N LYS A 88 -10.92 -9.86 0.23
CA LYS A 88 -11.88 -10.77 -0.42
C LYS A 88 -11.31 -12.13 -0.83
N ARG A 89 -9.98 -12.30 -0.85
CA ARG A 89 -9.30 -13.57 -1.14
C ARG A 89 -9.01 -14.38 0.12
#